data_AF-A0A956SW68-F1
#
_entry.id   AF-A0A956SW68-F1
#
_cell.length_a   1.000
_cell.length_b   1.000
_cell.length_c   1.000
_cell.angle_alpha   90.00
_cell.angle_beta   90.00
_cell.angle_gamma   90.00
#
_symmetry.space_group_name_H-M   'P 1'
#
loop_
_entity.id
_entity.type
_entity.pdbx_description
1 polymer ?
#
loop_
_entity_poly.entity_id
_entity_poly.type
_entity_poly.pdbx_seq_one_letter_code
_entity_poly.pdbx_strand_id
1 'polypeptide(L)'
;MREEIRETSVPERTLTARPVAPGAEAHLGVVHPILDHGMIRLVDYMGDDAAICQAARTSYGKGTKSVSQDEGLIRYPMRHWHTTPFEM
;
A
#
# COMPACT_ATOMS: atom_id res chain seq x y z
N MET A 1 -30.92 -15.65 9.27
CA MET A 1 -29.47 -15.42 9.43
C MET A 1 -29.10 -14.12 8.75
N ARG A 2 -29.54 -13.01 9.35
CA ARG A 2 -29.36 -11.62 8.88
C ARG A 2 -28.73 -10.83 10.04
N GLU A 3 -27.63 -11.32 10.57
CA GLU A 3 -26.94 -10.62 11.65
C GLU A 3 -25.77 -9.83 11.08
N GLU A 4 -25.83 -8.52 11.31
CA GLU A 4 -24.67 -7.67 11.56
C GLU A 4 -23.59 -7.61 10.47
N ILE A 5 -23.87 -6.85 9.40
CA ILE A 5 -22.81 -5.99 8.85
C ILE A 5 -22.63 -4.90 9.92
N ARG A 6 -21.80 -5.19 10.93
CA ARG A 6 -21.45 -4.24 11.99
C ARG A 6 -21.01 -2.94 11.36
N GLU A 7 -21.48 -1.85 11.98
CA GLU A 7 -21.21 -0.47 11.63
C GLU A 7 -19.83 -0.27 11.00
N THR A 8 -19.84 0.35 9.82
CA THR A 8 -18.65 0.95 9.22
C THR A 8 -18.24 2.13 10.10
N SER A 9 -17.58 1.84 11.23
CA SER A 9 -16.84 2.85 11.96
C SER A 9 -15.74 3.32 11.02
N VAL A 10 -15.87 4.56 10.55
CA VAL A 10 -14.77 5.24 9.87
C VAL A 10 -13.58 5.16 10.83
N PRO A 11 -12.43 4.60 10.43
CA PRO A 11 -11.31 4.46 11.35
C PRO A 11 -10.92 5.86 11.84
N GLU A 12 -10.90 6.05 13.15
CA GLU A 12 -10.42 7.28 13.75
C GLU A 12 -8.96 7.49 13.36
N ARG A 13 -8.63 8.70 12.91
CA ARG A 13 -7.26 9.05 12.52
C ARG A 13 -6.37 8.96 13.74
N THR A 14 -5.55 7.91 13.76
CA THR A 14 -4.64 7.61 14.85
C THR A 14 -3.20 7.76 14.37
N LEU A 15 -2.31 8.21 15.25
CA LEU A 15 -0.88 8.23 14.95
C LEU A 15 -0.36 6.79 14.82
N THR A 16 0.47 6.55 13.80
CA THR A 16 1.05 5.23 13.55
C THR A 16 2.55 5.33 13.28
N ALA A 17 3.28 4.27 13.60
CA ALA A 17 4.71 4.15 13.35
C ALA A 17 5.03 3.58 11.95
N ARG A 18 4.03 3.02 11.25
CA ARG A 18 4.20 2.48 9.89
C ARG A 18 4.33 3.61 8.85
N PRO A 19 4.98 3.37 7.70
CA PRO A 19 4.91 4.28 6.56
C PRO A 19 3.46 4.52 6.12
N VAL A 20 3.14 5.75 5.72
CA VAL A 20 1.78 6.15 5.36
C VAL A 20 1.64 6.17 3.84
N ALA A 21 0.97 5.16 3.27
CA ALA A 21 0.65 5.11 1.85
C ALA A 21 -0.74 5.73 1.62
N PRO A 22 -0.87 6.92 0.99
CA PRO A 22 -2.14 7.63 0.88
C PRO A 22 -3.26 6.82 0.21
N GLY A 23 -2.90 6.03 -0.81
CA GLY A 23 -3.84 5.14 -1.48
C GLY A 23 -4.36 4.02 -0.58
N ALA A 24 -3.48 3.41 0.22
CA ALA A 24 -3.88 2.35 1.16
C ALA A 24 -4.75 2.92 2.30
N GLU A 25 -4.36 4.05 2.89
CA GLU A 25 -5.11 4.71 3.97
C GLU A 25 -6.54 5.07 3.56
N ALA A 26 -6.77 5.44 2.29
CA ALA A 26 -8.12 5.73 1.79
C ALA A 26 -9.06 4.52 1.83
N HIS A 27 -8.52 3.29 1.86
CA HIS A 27 -9.28 2.04 1.86
C HIS A 27 -9.18 1.26 3.18
N LEU A 28 -8.35 1.71 4.13
CA LEU A 28 -8.10 0.99 5.37
C LEU A 28 -9.38 0.88 6.19
N GLY A 29 -9.72 -0.34 6.61
CA GLY A 29 -10.93 -0.61 7.38
C GLY A 29 -12.24 -0.50 6.59
N VAL A 30 -12.22 0.00 5.35
CA VAL A 30 -13.40 0.15 4.50
C VAL A 30 -13.81 -1.21 3.94
N VAL A 31 -15.08 -1.57 4.16
CA VAL A 31 -15.67 -2.79 3.61
C VAL A 31 -16.25 -2.49 2.22
N HIS A 32 -15.75 -3.19 1.22
CA HIS A 32 -16.27 -3.18 -0.14
C HIS A 32 -17.10 -4.46 -0.36
N PRO A 33 -18.44 -4.39 -0.43
CA PRO A 33 -19.27 -5.55 -0.77
C PRO A 33 -19.03 -5.96 -2.24
N ILE A 34 -18.90 -7.26 -2.50
CA ILE A 34 -18.60 -7.83 -3.81
C ILE A 34 -19.58 -8.96 -4.10
N LEU A 35 -20.29 -8.87 -5.23
CA LEU A 35 -21.36 -9.80 -5.60
C LEU A 35 -22.42 -9.90 -4.48
N ASP A 36 -23.05 -11.07 -4.34
CA ASP A 36 -24.22 -11.24 -3.47
C ASP A 36 -23.85 -11.49 -2.01
N HIS A 37 -22.68 -12.09 -1.77
CA HIS A 37 -22.25 -12.57 -0.45
C HIS A 37 -20.77 -12.31 -0.14
N GLY A 38 -20.03 -11.70 -1.06
CA GLY A 38 -18.62 -11.41 -0.88
C GLY A 38 -18.39 -10.02 -0.29
N MET A 39 -17.21 -9.84 0.31
CA MET A 39 -16.68 -8.53 0.65
C MET A 39 -15.16 -8.54 0.65
N ILE A 40 -14.55 -7.38 0.41
CA ILE A 40 -13.11 -7.13 0.51
C ILE A 40 -12.89 -5.98 1.48
N ARG A 41 -11.88 -6.08 2.33
CA ARG A 41 -11.46 -5.02 3.24
C ARG A 41 -9.96 -5.02 3.38
N LEU A 42 -9.34 -3.84 3.30
CA LEU A 42 -7.95 -3.67 3.69
C LEU A 42 -7.86 -3.69 5.21
N VAL A 43 -7.25 -4.74 5.77
CA VAL A 43 -7.07 -4.89 7.22
C VAL A 43 -5.81 -4.16 7.68
N ASP A 44 -4.72 -4.34 6.95
CA ASP A 44 -3.43 -3.71 7.25
C ASP A 44 -2.54 -3.74 6.01
N TYR A 45 -1.44 -2.98 6.05
CA TYR A 45 -0.40 -2.97 5.02
C TYR A 45 0.97 -2.68 5.64
N MET A 46 2.02 -3.13 4.94
CA MET A 46 3.41 -2.85 5.29
C MET A 46 4.09 -2.25 4.06
N GLY A 47 4.86 -1.17 4.28
CA GLY A 47 5.59 -0.50 3.20
C GLY A 47 4.77 0.52 2.43
N ASP A 48 5.47 1.22 1.56
CA ASP A 48 4.95 2.19 0.59
C ASP A 48 5.88 2.19 -0.65
N ASP A 49 5.66 3.11 -1.59
CA ASP A 49 6.46 3.25 -2.80
C ASP A 49 7.97 3.40 -2.52
N ALA A 50 8.36 3.91 -1.34
CA ALA A 50 9.76 4.02 -0.96
C ALA A 50 10.37 2.65 -0.66
N ALA A 51 9.63 1.69 -0.09
CA ALA A 51 10.11 0.32 0.15
C ALA A 51 10.54 -0.35 -1.17
N ILE A 52 9.70 -0.22 -2.21
CA ILE A 52 9.98 -0.70 -3.57
C ILE A 52 11.25 -0.05 -4.12
N CYS A 53 11.36 1.27 -4.01
CA CYS A 53 12.53 2.01 -4.48
C CYS A 53 13.81 1.61 -3.74
N GLN A 54 13.75 1.36 -2.42
CA GLN A 54 14.90 0.90 -1.63
C GLN A 54 15.33 -0.50 -2.07
N ALA A 55 14.39 -1.43 -2.24
CA ALA A 55 14.67 -2.79 -2.69
C ALA A 55 15.32 -2.83 -4.07
N ALA A 56 14.79 -2.05 -5.03
CA ALA A 56 15.38 -1.91 -6.35
C ALA A 56 16.81 -1.29 -6.32
N ARG A 57 17.14 -0.55 -5.26
CA ARG A 57 18.42 0.17 -5.07
C ARG A 57 19.39 -0.55 -4.15
N THR A 58 19.25 -1.85 -3.89
CA THR A 58 20.06 -2.64 -2.94
C THR A 58 21.59 -2.38 -2.99
N SER A 59 22.13 -1.82 -4.09
CA SER A 59 23.55 -1.43 -4.25
C SER A 59 23.94 0.00 -3.79
N TYR A 60 23.01 0.90 -3.46
CA TYR A 60 23.32 2.29 -3.07
C TYR A 60 22.51 2.68 -1.84
N GLY A 61 23.19 2.95 -0.71
CA GLY A 61 22.57 3.34 0.56
C GLY A 61 21.71 4.61 0.49
N LYS A 62 21.09 4.97 1.62
CA LYS A 62 20.23 6.16 1.73
C LYS A 62 20.95 7.42 1.24
N GLY A 63 20.44 8.05 0.19
CA GLY A 63 20.94 9.30 -0.38
C GLY A 63 19.80 10.27 -0.67
N THR A 64 20.10 11.57 -0.68
CA THR A 64 19.16 12.67 -1.00
C THR A 64 18.69 12.56 -2.44
N LYS A 65 17.42 12.22 -2.68
CA LYS A 65 16.88 12.00 -4.04
C LYS A 65 15.53 12.67 -4.21
N SER A 66 15.19 13.01 -5.46
CA SER A 66 13.96 13.72 -5.81
C SER A 66 12.84 12.75 -6.21
N VAL A 67 11.59 13.12 -5.93
CA VAL A 67 10.38 12.32 -6.22
C VAL A 67 10.29 11.87 -7.68
N SER A 68 10.75 12.72 -8.61
CA SER A 68 10.77 12.41 -10.05
C SER A 68 11.66 11.20 -10.40
N GLN A 69 12.72 10.95 -9.63
CA GLN A 69 13.57 9.78 -9.82
C GLN A 69 12.93 8.48 -9.33
N ASP A 70 12.06 8.56 -8.33
CA ASP A 70 11.40 7.38 -7.73
C ASP A 70 10.29 6.85 -8.63
N GLU A 71 9.50 7.73 -9.24
CA GLU A 71 8.45 7.32 -10.18
C GLU A 71 9.02 6.62 -11.43
N GLY A 72 10.13 7.15 -11.98
CA GLY A 72 10.86 6.49 -13.07
C GLY A 72 11.43 5.14 -12.65
N LEU A 73 11.89 5.04 -11.40
CA LEU A 73 12.44 3.82 -10.82
C LEU A 73 11.38 2.77 -10.52
N ILE A 74 10.14 3.12 -10.22
CA ILE A 74 9.04 2.15 -10.07
C ILE A 74 8.60 1.66 -11.44
N ARG A 75 8.43 2.59 -12.40
CA ARG A 75 7.92 2.25 -13.72
C ARG A 75 8.88 1.37 -14.53
N TYR A 76 10.19 1.53 -14.37
CA TYR A 76 11.18 0.77 -15.14
C TYR A 76 11.14 -0.76 -14.83
N PRO A 77 11.25 -1.21 -13.58
CA PRO A 77 11.03 -2.59 -13.16
C PRO A 77 9.68 -3.16 -13.58
N MET A 78 8.58 -2.41 -13.43
CA MET A 78 7.26 -2.89 -13.89
C MET A 78 7.25 -3.21 -15.39
N ARG A 79 7.83 -2.33 -16.23
CA ARG A 79 7.91 -2.55 -17.69
C ARG A 79 8.78 -3.75 -18.08
N HIS A 80 9.73 -4.12 -17.23
CA HIS A 80 10.69 -5.20 -17.49
C HIS A 80 10.46 -6.44 -16.62
N TRP A 81 9.29 -6.53 -15.97
CA TRP A 81 8.89 -7.69 -15.18
C TRP A 81 9.89 -8.06 -14.07
N HIS A 82 10.62 -7.08 -13.55
CA HIS A 82 11.46 -7.27 -12.37
C HIS A 82 10.57 -7.14 -11.14
N THR A 83 9.99 -8.25 -10.69
CA THR A 83 8.92 -8.27 -9.70
C THR A 83 9.41 -8.28 -8.26
N THR A 84 10.61 -8.79 -7.98
CA THR A 84 11.15 -8.92 -6.61
C THR A 84 11.12 -7.62 -5.80
N PRO A 85 11.40 -6.41 -6.36
CA PRO A 85 11.25 -5.17 -5.63
C PRO A 85 9.81 -4.84 -5.16
N PHE A 86 8.79 -5.42 -5.79
CA PHE A 86 7.37 -5.20 -5.46
C PHE A 86 6.83 -6.17 -4.40
N GLU A 87 7.67 -7.07 -3.88
CA GLU A 87 7.31 -7.98 -2.80
C GLU A 87 7.56 -7.37 -1.41
N MET A 88 7.90 -6.08 -1.36
CA MET A 88 8.46 -5.36 -0.20
C MET A 88 7.49 -4.34 0.39
#